data_AF-A0AAW7VKU4-F1
#
_entry.id   AF-A0AAW7VKU4-F1
#
_cell.length_a   1.000
_cell.length_b   1.000
_cell.length_c   1.000
_cell.angle_alpha   90.00
_cell.angle_beta   90.00
_cell.angle_gamma   90.00
#
_symmetry.space_group_name_H-M   'P 1'
#
loop_
_entity.id
_entity.type
_entity.pdbx_description
1 polymer ?
#
loop_
_entity_poly.entity_id
_entity_poly.type
_entity_poly.pdbx_seq_one_letter_code
_entity_poly.pdbx_strand_id
1 'polypeptide(L)'
;SPLFAYDSLEKKWVLVGVLSSGSEHGNNWVVTTQDFLHQQLKHDFDKTISYDSKKGSLQWRYDKNAGVGTLSQEGVVWDMHGKKG
;
A
#
# COMPACT_ATOMS: atom_id res chain seq x y z
N SER A 1 -10.48 18.18 1.04
CA SER A 1 -11.16 17.70 2.27
C SER A 1 -11.88 16.38 1.98
N PRO A 2 -12.05 15.49 2.98
CA PRO A 2 -12.75 14.22 2.81
C PRO A 2 -14.27 14.39 2.86
N LEU A 3 -14.98 13.50 2.17
CA LEU A 3 -16.41 13.24 2.32
C LEU A 3 -16.60 11.83 2.86
N PHE A 4 -17.26 11.73 4.02
CA PHE A 4 -17.60 10.45 4.65
C PHE A 4 -19.10 10.19 4.52
N ALA A 5 -19.47 8.92 4.36
CA ALA A 5 -20.85 8.45 4.44
C ALA A 5 -20.94 7.30 5.45
N TYR A 6 -22.06 7.20 6.16
CA TYR A 6 -22.34 6.05 7.00
C TYR A 6 -23.02 4.98 6.14
N ASP A 7 -22.34 3.85 5.95
CA ASP A 7 -22.91 2.69 5.28
C ASP A 7 -23.76 1.92 6.30
N SER A 8 -25.09 1.95 6.11
CA SER A 8 -26.04 1.31 7.02
C SER A 8 -26.10 -0.21 6.88
N LEU A 9 -25.62 -0.77 5.77
CA LEU A 9 -25.51 -2.22 5.56
C LEU A 9 -24.30 -2.76 6.33
N GLU A 10 -23.15 -2.10 6.16
CA GLU A 10 -21.89 -2.45 6.82
C GLU A 10 -21.77 -1.87 8.24
N LYS A 11 -22.72 -1.00 8.64
CA LYS A 11 -22.81 -0.32 9.93
C LYS A 11 -21.54 0.44 10.33
N LYS A 12 -20.87 1.07 9.35
CA LYS A 12 -19.60 1.78 9.55
C LYS A 12 -19.49 3.03 8.70
N TRP A 13 -18.66 3.97 9.13
CA TRP A 13 -18.28 5.14 8.31
C TRP A 13 -17.27 4.74 7.25
N VAL A 14 -17.47 5.21 6.02
CA VAL A 14 -16.58 4.96 4.87
C VAL A 14 -16.21 6.27 4.18
N LEU A 15 -14.98 6.36 3.67
CA LEU A 15 -14.53 7.45 2.81
C LEU A 15 -15.12 7.25 1.42
N VAL A 16 -15.91 8.20 0.93
CA VAL A 16 -16.58 8.09 -0.39
C VAL A 16 -16.03 9.06 -1.42
N GLY A 17 -15.37 10.15 -1.01
CA GLY A 17 -14.80 11.08 -1.95
C GLY A 17 -13.91 12.14 -1.33
N VAL A 18 -13.26 12.90 -2.21
CA VAL A 18 -12.47 14.07 -1.88
C VAL A 18 -12.98 15.27 -2.66
N LEU A 19 -13.05 16.44 -2.02
CA LEU A 19 -13.50 17.67 -2.66
C LEU A 19 -12.61 18.02 -3.86
N SER A 20 -13.23 18.29 -5.00
CA SER A 20 -12.55 18.69 -6.24
C SER A 20 -12.77 20.15 -6.58
N SER A 21 -14.03 20.59 -6.62
CA SER A 21 -14.39 21.97 -6.97
C SER A 21 -15.63 22.42 -6.22
N GLY A 22 -15.86 23.73 -6.19
CA GLY A 22 -17.03 24.36 -5.59
C GLY A 22 -17.61 25.43 -6.51
N SER A 23 -18.87 25.75 -6.29
CA SER A 23 -19.59 26.88 -6.88
C SER A 23 -20.41 27.58 -5.80
N GLU A 24 -21.07 28.68 -6.13
CA GLU A 24 -21.96 29.41 -5.20
C GLU A 24 -23.13 28.55 -4.67
N HIS A 25 -23.45 27.44 -5.34
CA HIS A 25 -24.60 26.60 -5.02
C HIS A 25 -24.24 25.17 -4.60
N GLY A 26 -22.96 24.82 -4.51
CA GLY A 26 -22.60 23.47 -4.10
C GLY A 26 -21.13 23.12 -4.31
N ASN A 27 -20.85 21.86 -4.07
CA ASN A 27 -19.51 21.29 -4.18
C ASN A 27 -19.57 20.02 -5.03
N ASN A 28 -18.47 19.73 -5.72
CA ASN A 28 -18.28 18.49 -6.47
C ASN A 28 -17.15 17.68 -5.81
N TRP A 29 -17.41 16.40 -5.61
CA TRP A 29 -16.44 15.46 -5.06
C TRP A 29 -16.02 14.44 -6.10
N VAL A 30 -14.73 14.11 -6.14
CA VAL A 30 -14.24 12.95 -6.88
C VAL A 30 -14.39 11.72 -5.98
N VAL A 31 -15.04 10.68 -6.51
CA VAL A 31 -15.29 9.44 -5.77
C VAL A 31 -13.99 8.69 -5.54
N THR A 32 -13.74 8.30 -4.29
CA THR A 32 -12.57 7.47 -3.93
C THR A 32 -12.92 5.99 -4.10
N THR A 33 -12.52 5.39 -5.22
CA THR A 33 -12.72 3.96 -5.46
C THR A 33 -11.60 3.13 -4.83
N GLN A 34 -11.93 1.93 -4.35
CA GLN A 34 -10.92 0.99 -3.86
C GLN A 34 -9.89 0.65 -4.94
N ASP A 35 -10.32 0.52 -6.20
CA ASP A 35 -9.42 0.25 -7.31
C ASP A 35 -8.35 1.33 -7.48
N PHE A 36 -8.74 2.61 -7.46
CA PHE A 36 -7.79 3.72 -7.57
C PHE A 36 -6.85 3.78 -6.37
N LEU A 37 -7.39 3.67 -5.15
CA LEU A 37 -6.57 3.72 -3.93
C LEU A 37 -5.58 2.56 -3.83
N HIS A 38 -5.93 1.39 -4.37
CA HIS A 38 -5.07 0.21 -4.34
C HIS A 38 -4.00 0.20 -5.45
N GLN A 39 -4.10 1.06 -6.48
CA GLN A 39 -3.09 1.11 -7.55
C GLN A 39 -1.71 1.47 -6.99
N GLN A 40 -1.62 2.54 -6.20
CA GLN A 40 -0.33 2.96 -5.64
C GLN A 40 0.23 1.89 -4.69
N LEU A 41 -0.61 1.27 -3.86
CA LEU A 41 -0.18 0.17 -2.98
C LEU A 41 0.39 -1.01 -3.80
N LYS A 42 -0.20 -1.36 -4.94
CA LYS A 42 0.35 -2.43 -5.80
C LYS A 42 1.75 -2.12 -6.34
N HIS A 43 2.13 -0.85 -6.45
CA HIS A 43 3.44 -0.43 -6.94
C HIS A 43 4.47 -0.28 -5.82
N ASP A 44 4.03 -0.02 -4.59
CA ASP A 44 4.91 0.25 -3.45
C ASP A 44 5.32 -1.02 -2.68
N PHE A 45 4.61 -2.13 -2.87
CA PHE A 45 4.93 -3.41 -2.22
C PHE A 45 5.76 -4.34 -3.11
N ASP A 46 6.90 -4.79 -2.58
CA ASP A 46 7.61 -5.97 -3.10
C ASP A 46 6.78 -7.26 -2.86
N LYS A 47 7.24 -8.37 -3.46
CA LYS A 47 6.58 -9.67 -3.30
C LYS A 47 6.47 -10.07 -1.82
N THR A 48 5.32 -10.66 -1.46
CA THR A 48 5.10 -11.19 -0.11
C THR A 48 6.14 -12.24 0.26
N ILE A 49 6.76 -12.05 1.42
CA ILE A 49 7.76 -12.96 1.98
C ILE A 49 7.03 -14.03 2.79
N SER A 50 7.17 -15.28 2.38
CA SER A 50 6.56 -16.42 3.06
C SER A 50 7.63 -17.15 3.88
N TYR A 51 7.60 -16.96 5.19
CA TYR A 51 8.52 -17.62 6.11
C TYR A 51 8.12 -19.08 6.32
N ASP A 52 9.09 -19.99 6.21
CA ASP A 52 8.90 -21.41 6.53
C ASP A 52 9.58 -21.74 7.87
N SER A 53 8.79 -22.07 8.88
CA SER A 53 9.27 -22.44 10.22
C SER A 53 10.13 -23.72 10.27
N LYS A 54 10.08 -24.56 9.23
CA LYS A 54 10.91 -25.77 9.14
C LYS A 54 12.32 -25.48 8.64
N LYS A 55 12.53 -24.29 8.07
CA LYS A 55 13.81 -23.83 7.53
C LYS A 55 14.52 -22.93 8.53
N GLY A 56 15.81 -22.69 8.30
CA GLY A 56 16.62 -21.78 9.08
C GLY A 56 16.12 -20.33 9.06
N SER A 57 16.77 -19.48 9.84
CA SER A 57 16.44 -18.06 9.93
C SER A 57 16.52 -17.35 8.58
N LEU A 58 15.62 -16.40 8.39
CA LEU A 58 15.64 -15.53 7.22
C LEU A 58 16.84 -14.57 7.30
N GLN A 59 17.69 -14.61 6.29
CA GLN A 59 18.89 -13.79 6.18
C GLN A 59 18.59 -12.54 5.36
N TRP A 60 18.78 -11.36 5.95
CA TRP A 60 18.56 -10.08 5.29
C TRP A 60 19.89 -9.38 5.02
N ARG A 61 20.15 -9.04 3.75
CA ARG A 61 21.30 -8.24 3.30
C ARG A 61 20.80 -6.98 2.58
N TYR A 62 21.50 -5.86 2.76
CA TYR A 62 21.11 -4.58 2.18
C TYR A 62 22.33 -3.77 1.73
N ASP A 63 22.28 -3.25 0.50
CA ASP A 63 23.21 -2.27 -0.03
C ASP A 63 22.60 -0.88 0.07
N LYS A 64 23.11 -0.07 1.01
CA LYS A 64 22.63 1.30 1.24
C LYS A 64 22.89 2.26 0.08
N ASN A 65 23.93 2.04 -0.71
CA ASN A 65 24.30 2.94 -1.80
C ASN A 65 23.38 2.70 -3.00
N ALA A 66 23.08 1.43 -3.27
CA ALA A 66 22.18 1.04 -4.35
C ALA A 66 20.69 1.16 -3.97
N GLY A 67 20.36 1.13 -2.67
CA GLY A 67 18.99 1.14 -2.18
C GLY A 67 18.28 -0.20 -2.38
N VAL A 68 19.03 -1.29 -2.56
CA VAL A 68 18.50 -2.63 -2.85
C VAL A 68 19.03 -3.63 -1.86
N GLY A 69 18.23 -4.64 -1.54
CA GLY A 69 18.58 -5.73 -0.66
C GLY A 69 17.87 -7.02 -1.03
N THR A 70 18.19 -8.07 -0.28
CA THR A 70 17.57 -9.37 -0.42
C THR A 70 17.25 -9.97 0.93
N LEU A 71 16.13 -10.67 0.99
CA LEU A 71 15.76 -11.57 2.08
C LEU A 71 15.88 -12.99 1.53
N SER A 72 16.53 -13.89 2.26
CA SER A 72 16.74 -15.26 1.78
C SER A 72 16.55 -16.30 2.87
N GLN A 73 15.97 -17.44 2.49
CA GLN A 73 15.74 -18.58 3.38
C GLN A 73 15.97 -19.88 2.59
N GLU A 74 17.07 -20.57 2.90
CA GLU A 74 17.48 -21.85 2.30
C GLU A 74 17.20 -21.96 0.79
N GLY A 75 17.80 -21.04 0.02
CA GLY A 75 17.73 -21.03 -1.44
C GLY A 75 16.55 -20.26 -2.04
N VAL A 76 15.53 -19.91 -1.25
CA VAL A 76 14.50 -18.95 -1.70
C VAL A 76 15.01 -17.54 -1.43
N VAL A 77 14.88 -16.66 -2.43
CA VAL A 77 15.33 -15.27 -2.36
C VAL A 77 14.19 -14.33 -2.76
N TRP A 78 13.99 -13.29 -1.98
CA TRP A 78 13.07 -12.19 -2.24
C TRP A 78 13.86 -10.89 -2.34
N ASP A 79 13.54 -10.09 -3.35
CA ASP A 79 14.06 -8.74 -3.49
C ASP A 79 13.41 -7.81 -2.47
N MET A 80 14.15 -6.78 -2.05
CA MET A 80 13.65 -5.71 -1.20
C MET A 80 14.26 -4.38 -1.59
N HIS A 81 13.44 -3.36 -1.74
CA HIS A 81 13.87 -2.01 -2.08
C HIS A 81 13.76 -1.06 -0.88
N GLY A 82 14.81 -0.27 -0.66
CA GLY A 82 14.87 0.74 0.38
C GLY A 82 15.16 2.13 -0.18
N LYS A 83 15.42 3.10 0.69
CA LYS A 83 15.86 4.42 0.25
C LYS A 83 17.23 4.32 -0.42
N LYS A 84 17.29 4.71 -1.70
CA LYS A 84 18.55 4.92 -2.41
C LYS A 84 19.24 6.18 -1.87
N GLY A 85 20.51 6.02 -1.48
CA GLY A 85 21.36 7.07 -0.92
C GLY A 85 21.53 8.26 -1.86
#